data_AF-A0A7L0AUJ2-F1
#
_entry.id   AF-A0A7L0AUJ2-F1
#
_cell.length_a   1.000
_cell.length_b   1.000
_cell.length_c   1.000
_cell.angle_alpha   90.00
_cell.angle_beta   90.00
_cell.angle_gamma   90.00
#
_symmetry.space_group_name_H-M   'P 1'
#
loop_
_entity.id
_entity.type
_entity.pdbx_description
1 polymer ?
#
loop_
_entity_poly.entity_id
_entity_poly.type
_entity_poly.pdbx_seq_one_letter_code
_entity_poly.pdbx_strand_id
1 'polypeptide(L)' 'VKYLGYQVEPDKVRVLPVKLNRQVQTLHDVQKLVGALQWVRSVVGIGPKLMQPFYDLLKGDSPWEK' A
#
# COMPACT_ATOMS: atom_id res chain seq x y z
N VAL A 1 14.54 -16.16 7.01
CA VAL A 1 14.79 -15.19 5.92
C VAL A 1 13.73 -14.10 5.94
N LYS A 2 14.05 -12.86 5.54
CA LYS A 2 13.04 -11.79 5.34
C LYS A 2 12.69 -11.70 3.85
N TYR A 3 11.42 -11.84 3.51
CA TYR A 3 10.95 -11.82 2.12
C TYR A 3 9.55 -11.22 2.04
N LEU A 4 9.34 -10.26 1.13
CA LEU A 4 8.05 -9.57 0.91
C LEU A 4 7.37 -9.10 2.21
N GLY A 5 8.09 -8.54 3.18
CA GLY A 5 7.47 -8.10 4.45
C GLY A 5 7.06 -9.24 5.39
N TYR A 6 7.55 -10.46 5.16
CA TYR A 6 7.42 -11.60 6.06
C TYR A 6 8.78 -12.02 6.60
N GLN A 7 8.77 -12.56 7.82
CA GLN A 7 9.85 -13.34 8.38
C GLN A 7 9.48 -14.81 8.27
N VAL A 8 10.20 -15.53 7.40
CA VAL A 8 10.04 -16.96 7.17
C VAL A 8 11.06 -17.70 8.04
N GLU A 9 10.55 -18.49 8.97
CA GLU A 9 11.24 -19.46 9.82
C GLU A 9 10.93 -20.88 9.31
N PRO A 10 11.75 -21.90 9.64
CA PRO A 10 11.55 -23.26 9.10
C PRO A 10 10.17 -23.86 9.35
N ASP A 11 9.53 -23.48 10.46
CA ASP A 11 8.24 -23.99 10.90
C ASP A 11 7.13 -22.93 10.92
N LYS A 12 7.46 -21.65 10.64
CA LYS A 12 6.56 -20.52 10.87
C LYS A 12 6.76 -19.39 9.86
N VAL A 13 5.66 -18.73 9.49
CA VAL A 13 5.69 -17.47 8.73
C VAL A 13 5.09 -16.38 9.60
N ARG A 14 5.86 -15.30 9.85
CA ARG A 14 5.41 -14.14 10.63
C ARG A 14 5.31 -12.91 9.74
N VAL A 15 4.21 -12.17 9.87
CA VAL A 15 4.03 -10.86 9.23
C VAL A 15 4.95 -9.84 9.90
N LEU A 16 5.75 -9.11 9.12
CA LEU A 16 6.51 -7.97 9.65
C LEU A 16 5.61 -6.73 9.70
N PRO A 17 5.74 -5.87 10.73
CA PRO A 17 4.94 -4.67 10.82
C PRO A 17 5.14 -3.77 9.60
N VAL A 18 4.04 -3.42 8.93
CA VAL A 18 4.07 -2.41 7.87
C VAL A 18 4.07 -1.03 8.51
N LYS A 19 5.10 -0.24 8.22
CA LYS A 19 5.13 1.17 8.61
C LYS A 19 4.37 1.98 7.57
N LEU A 20 3.20 2.47 7.95
CA LEU A 20 2.44 3.43 7.14
C LEU A 20 2.89 4.85 7.51
N ASN A 21 3.33 5.62 6.52
CA ASN A 21 3.54 7.06 6.72
C ASN A 21 2.18 7.76 6.72
N ARG A 22 1.85 8.44 7.82
CA ARG A 22 0.60 9.19 7.97
C ARG A 22 0.70 10.62 7.43
N GLN A 23 1.91 11.10 7.17
CA GLN A 23 2.16 12.41 6.58
C GLN A 23 2.23 12.24 5.06
N VAL A 24 1.11 12.47 4.40
CA VAL A 24 0.99 12.40 2.94
C VAL A 24 0.84 13.82 2.42
N GLN A 25 1.89 14.33 1.76
CA GLN A 25 1.90 15.70 1.24
C GLN A 25 2.11 15.75 -0.28
N THR A 26 2.77 14.74 -0.84
CA THR A 26 3.10 14.68 -2.27
C THR A 26 2.43 13.49 -2.95
N LEU A 27 2.31 13.54 -4.28
CA LEU A 27 1.87 12.39 -5.07
C LEU A 27 2.76 11.15 -4.82
N HIS A 28 4.06 11.36 -4.63
CA HIS A 28 4.99 10.28 -4.27
C HIS A 28 4.65 9.62 -2.93
N ASP A 29 4.19 10.40 -1.94
CA ASP A 29 3.76 9.84 -0.66
C ASP A 29 2.46 9.05 -0.80
N VAL A 30 1.52 9.53 -1.64
CA VAL A 30 0.31 8.78 -2.00
C VAL A 30 0.68 7.45 -2.65
N GLN A 31 1.62 7.45 -3.60
CA GLN A 31 2.11 6.23 -4.27
C GLN A 31 2.69 5.21 -3.26
N LYS A 32 3.54 5.66 -2.33
CA LYS A 32 4.08 4.80 -1.27
C LYS A 32 2.97 4.24 -0.37
N LEU A 33 2.01 5.08 0.02
CA LEU A 33 0.87 4.67 0.84
C LEU A 33 0.02 3.62 0.12
N VAL A 34 -0.34 3.86 -1.14
CA VAL A 34 -1.12 2.92 -1.95
C VAL A 34 -0.38 1.59 -2.10
N GLY A 35 0.92 1.62 -2.38
CA GLY A 35 1.74 0.40 -2.48
C GLY A 35 1.72 -0.42 -1.18
N ALA A 36 1.87 0.24 -0.03
CA ALA A 36 1.79 -0.42 1.27
C ALA A 36 0.39 -1.01 1.54
N LEU A 37 -0.68 -0.28 1.18
CA LEU A 37 -2.05 -0.77 1.34
C LEU A 37 -2.37 -1.95 0.40
N GLN A 38 -1.84 -1.96 -0.84
CA GLN A 38 -1.98 -3.12 -1.73
C GLN A 38 -1.31 -4.37 -1.16
N TRP A 39 -0.11 -4.22 -0.61
CA TRP A 39 0.55 -5.31 0.07
C TRP A 39 -0.30 -5.84 1.24
N VAL A 40 -0.78 -4.95 2.12
CA VAL A 40 -1.65 -5.34 3.26
C VAL A 40 -2.93 -6.00 2.78
N ARG A 41 -3.55 -5.50 1.71
CA ARG A 41 -4.77 -6.06 1.11
C ARG A 41 -4.62 -7.54 0.76
N SER A 42 -3.45 -7.96 0.27
CA SER A 42 -3.16 -9.36 -0.04
C SER A 42 -3.19 -10.29 1.18
N VAL A 43 -3.09 -9.72 2.39
CA VAL A 43 -2.99 -10.46 3.66
C VAL A 43 -4.29 -10.43 4.45
N VAL A 44 -4.99 -9.29 4.47
CA VAL A 44 -6.17 -9.07 5.35
C VAL A 44 -7.49 -8.80 4.60
N GLY A 45 -7.52 -8.93 3.28
CA GLY A 45 -8.77 -8.90 2.51
C GLY A 45 -9.46 -7.53 2.43
N ILE A 46 -8.70 -6.44 2.29
CA ILE A 46 -9.26 -5.10 2.12
C ILE A 46 -10.14 -5.05 0.86
N GLY A 47 -11.41 -4.66 1.03
CA GLY A 47 -12.38 -4.58 -0.07
C GLY A 47 -12.07 -3.45 -1.07
N PRO A 48 -12.44 -3.60 -2.36
CA PRO A 48 -12.16 -2.60 -3.40
C PRO A 48 -12.70 -1.20 -3.08
N LYS A 49 -13.88 -1.12 -2.46
CA LYS A 49 -14.53 0.16 -2.10
C LYS A 49 -13.71 1.00 -1.12
N LEU A 50 -12.96 0.35 -0.22
CA LEU A 50 -12.08 1.04 0.72
C LEU A 50 -10.81 1.56 0.06
N MET A 51 -10.39 0.94 -1.06
CA MET A 51 -9.22 1.38 -1.83
C MET A 51 -9.52 2.53 -2.78
N GLN A 52 -10.78 2.71 -3.17
CA GLN A 52 -11.20 3.69 -4.18
C GLN A 52 -10.68 5.11 -3.91
N PRO A 53 -10.80 5.67 -2.68
CA PRO A 53 -10.31 7.03 -2.41
C PRO A 53 -8.81 7.19 -2.63
N PHE A 54 -8.02 6.13 -2.37
CA PHE A 54 -6.58 6.17 -2.57
C PHE A 54 -6.18 6.10 -4.04
N TYR A 55 -6.96 5.41 -4.87
CA TYR A 55 -6.74 5.41 -6.32
C TYR A 55 -7.09 6.75 -6.96
N ASP A 56 -8.12 7.43 -6.45
CA ASP A 56 -8.49 8.75 -6.94
C ASP A 56 -7.39 9.78 -6.63
N LEU A 57 -6.70 9.66 -5.49
CA LEU A 57 -5.52 10.49 -5.17
C LEU A 57 -4.30 10.24 -6.07
N LEU A 58 -4.24 9.10 -6.78
CA LEU A 58 -3.17 8.81 -7.75
C LEU A 58 -3.43 9.44 -9.12
N LYS A 59 -4.67 9.84 -9.39
CA LYS A 59 -5.02 10.59 -10.59
C LYS A 59 -4.50 12.02 -10.37
N GLY A 60 -3.25 12.25 -10.78
CA GLY A 60 -2.74 13.61 -10.91
C GLY A 60 -3.49 14.36 -12.02
N ASP A 61 -3.21 15.65 -12.18
CA ASP A 61 -3.74 16.41 -13.31
C ASP A 61 -3.26 15.78 -14.62
N SER A 62 -4.18 15.17 -15.37
CA SER A 62 -3.85 14.62 -16.68
C SER A 62 -3.49 15.79 -17.61
N PRO A 63 -2.32 15.78 -18.27
CA PRO A 63 -1.98 16.82 -19.26
C PRO A 63 -2.99 16.91 -20.41
N TRP A 64 -3.83 15.88 -20.55
CA TRP A 64 -4.77 15.66 -21.64
C TRP A 64 -6.23 15.94 -21.26
N GLU A 65 -6.50 16.37 -20.02
CA GLU A 65 -7.83 16.77 -19.55
C GLU A 65 -8.06 18.29 -19.60
N LYS A 66 -7.34 19.00 -20.49
CA LYS A 66 -7.55 20.43 -20.76
C LYS A 66 -8.35 20.67 -22.03
#